data_AF-A0A950KGT8-F1
#
_entry.id   AF-A0A950KGT8-F1
#
_cell.length_a   1.000
_cell.length_b   1.000
_cell.length_c   1.000
_cell.angle_alpha   90.00
_cell.angle_beta   90.00
_cell.angle_gamma   90.00
#
_symmetry.space_group_name_H-M   'P 1'
#
loop_
_entity.id
_entity.type
_entity.pdbx_description
1 polymer ?
#
loop_
_entity_poly.entity_id
_entity_poly.type
_entity_poly.pdbx_seq_one_letter_code
_entity_poly.pdbx_strand_id
1 'polypeptide(L)'
;MIRGSRAFTLIELAIVLVIISLVTAGGVNFLVSMLERQHIDESNARLDYIQQMLQNYLNSHDALPCPSDPKLPSTDPNFGVANCAAAGLATDGVNTAEGLLPYKTMKIDPEFAESPWKNGYLFYAVDKRMTVPGVAKQYASGSTIPGSITVRDDKNNPRTMQALYALVNLGPEGHGAYTGNGTTRRQGSAISSDELLNCHCDSNASPTPYIPVYVQKQWTKLFHDLVRYAVWADMKNDTKGSGTSTSTSTSTGTSTGTSTGTSTGTSTGTSTGTSSGTSSGTSGASTS
;
A
#
# COMPACT_ATOMS: atom_id res chain seq x y z
N MET A 1 -12.50 -65.57 18.52
CA MET A 1 -12.29 -65.26 17.09
C MET A 1 -11.58 -63.91 17.01
N ILE A 2 -10.24 -63.92 17.05
CA ILE A 2 -9.42 -62.70 17.00
C ILE A 2 -9.03 -62.49 15.53
N ARG A 3 -9.56 -61.45 14.91
CA ARG A 3 -9.22 -61.04 13.53
C ARG A 3 -7.73 -60.65 13.51
N GLY A 4 -6.94 -61.28 12.66
CA GLY A 4 -5.55 -60.90 12.42
C GLY A 4 -5.49 -59.50 11.82
N SER A 5 -5.04 -58.53 12.61
CA SER A 5 -4.70 -57.18 12.13
C SER A 5 -3.48 -57.30 11.22
N ARG A 6 -3.65 -57.05 9.91
CA ARG A 6 -2.52 -56.94 8.99
C ARG A 6 -1.68 -55.74 9.44
N ALA A 7 -0.47 -56.00 9.93
CA ALA A 7 0.49 -54.96 10.26
C ALA A 7 1.01 -54.34 8.95
N PHE A 8 0.98 -53.01 8.85
CA PHE A 8 1.56 -52.26 7.73
C PHE A 8 3.04 -52.60 7.60
N THR A 9 3.50 -52.82 6.37
CA THR A 9 4.91 -53.14 6.12
C THR A 9 5.78 -51.90 6.34
N LEU A 10 7.00 -52.07 6.88
CA LEU A 10 7.94 -50.96 7.09
C LEU A 10 8.25 -50.20 5.79
N ILE A 11 8.22 -50.90 4.65
CA ILE A 11 8.48 -50.30 3.33
C ILE A 11 7.32 -49.45 2.82
N GLU A 12 6.08 -49.84 3.11
CA GLU A 12 4.88 -49.07 2.75
C GLU A 12 4.83 -47.74 3.53
N LEU A 13 5.18 -47.77 4.82
CA LEU A 13 5.30 -46.55 5.62
C LEU A 13 6.45 -45.66 5.12
N ALA A 14 7.60 -46.24 4.73
CA ALA A 14 8.73 -45.48 4.20
C ALA A 14 8.39 -44.75 2.88
N ILE A 15 7.70 -45.43 1.95
CA ILE A 15 7.28 -44.81 0.68
C ILE A 15 6.26 -43.69 0.93
N VAL A 16 5.31 -43.89 1.85
CA VAL A 16 4.34 -42.85 2.23
C VAL A 16 5.04 -41.61 2.78
N LEU A 17 6.02 -41.77 3.67
CA LEU A 17 6.78 -40.64 4.21
C LEU A 17 7.58 -39.89 3.13
N VAL A 18 8.17 -40.61 2.17
CA VAL A 18 8.87 -39.99 1.03
C VAL A 18 7.90 -39.15 0.19
N ILE A 19 6.72 -39.69 -0.14
CA ILE A 19 5.71 -38.95 -0.91
C ILE A 19 5.22 -37.72 -0.15
N ILE A 20 4.93 -37.85 1.15
CA ILE A 20 4.51 -36.72 2.00
C ILE A 20 5.60 -35.65 2.05
N SER A 21 6.87 -36.05 2.17
CA SER A 21 7.98 -35.08 2.21
C SER A 21 8.07 -34.27 0.91
N LEU A 22 7.88 -34.91 -0.25
CA LEU A 22 7.92 -34.26 -1.56
C LEU A 22 6.72 -33.32 -1.75
N VAL A 23 5.51 -33.76 -1.38
CA VAL A 23 4.29 -32.94 -1.48
C VAL A 23 4.39 -31.73 -0.55
N THR A 24 4.87 -31.92 0.68
CA THR A 24 5.01 -30.83 1.66
C THR A 24 6.06 -29.82 1.19
N ALA A 25 7.19 -30.27 0.65
CA ALA A 25 8.24 -29.40 0.12
C ALA A 25 7.73 -28.51 -1.04
N GLY A 26 6.90 -29.04 -1.94
CA GLY A 26 6.25 -28.25 -2.98
C GLY A 26 5.17 -27.30 -2.43
N GLY A 27 4.35 -27.78 -1.49
CA GLY A 27 3.20 -27.04 -0.96
C GLY A 27 3.57 -25.79 -0.16
N VAL A 28 4.65 -25.83 0.64
CA VAL A 28 5.06 -24.69 1.46
C VAL A 28 5.45 -23.47 0.61
N ASN A 29 6.19 -23.68 -0.47
CA ASN A 29 6.61 -22.58 -1.36
C ASN A 29 5.40 -21.89 -2.01
N PHE A 30 4.39 -22.66 -2.41
CA PHE A 30 3.15 -22.10 -2.96
C PHE A 30 2.38 -21.25 -1.93
N LEU A 31 2.27 -21.74 -0.69
CA LEU A 31 1.58 -21.00 0.39
C LEU A 31 2.26 -19.66 0.69
N VAL A 32 3.60 -19.62 0.73
CA VAL A 32 4.34 -18.37 0.97
C VAL A 32 4.07 -17.35 -0.13
N SER A 33 4.09 -17.76 -1.41
CA SER A 33 3.77 -16.86 -2.52
C SER A 33 2.31 -16.38 -2.52
N MET A 34 1.38 -17.20 -2.06
CA MET A 34 -0.02 -16.81 -1.94
C MET A 34 -0.23 -15.77 -0.83
N LEU A 35 0.41 -15.96 0.33
CA LEU A 35 0.38 -15.01 1.44
C LEU A 35 1.00 -13.66 1.07
N GLU A 36 2.10 -13.67 0.32
CA GLU A 36 2.73 -12.42 -0.13
C GLU A 36 1.80 -11.60 -1.03
N ARG A 37 1.12 -12.26 -1.99
CA ARG A 37 0.11 -11.59 -2.82
C ARG A 37 -1.02 -11.01 -1.99
N GLN A 38 -1.50 -11.75 -0.99
CA GLN A 38 -2.52 -11.28 -0.08
C GLN A 38 -2.09 -9.99 0.65
N HIS A 39 -0.87 -9.95 1.16
CA HIS A 39 -0.35 -8.74 1.84
C HIS A 39 -0.20 -7.54 0.89
N ILE A 40 0.14 -7.78 -0.38
CA ILE A 40 0.21 -6.72 -1.39
C ILE A 40 -1.18 -6.17 -1.70
N ASP A 41 -2.16 -7.06 -1.93
CA ASP A 41 -3.55 -6.66 -2.20
C ASP A 41 -4.15 -5.90 -1.01
N GLU A 42 -3.90 -6.39 0.20
CA GLU A 42 -4.30 -5.72 1.45
C GLU A 42 -3.62 -4.36 1.62
N SER A 43 -2.33 -4.25 1.29
CA SER A 43 -1.60 -2.97 1.32
C SER A 43 -2.21 -1.97 0.34
N ASN A 44 -2.51 -2.40 -0.89
CA ASN A 44 -3.16 -1.54 -1.88
C ASN A 44 -4.54 -1.08 -1.39
N ALA A 45 -5.36 -1.99 -0.85
CA ALA A 45 -6.68 -1.65 -0.31
C ALA A 45 -6.60 -0.67 0.87
N ARG A 46 -5.65 -0.86 1.79
CA ARG A 46 -5.42 0.05 2.92
C ARG A 46 -4.98 1.44 2.44
N LEU A 47 -4.04 1.50 1.50
CA LEU A 47 -3.58 2.77 0.92
C LEU A 47 -4.72 3.50 0.22
N ASP A 48 -5.54 2.82 -0.59
CA ASP A 48 -6.68 3.40 -1.29
C ASP A 48 -7.76 3.92 -0.32
N TYR A 49 -7.98 3.21 0.80
CA TYR A 49 -8.85 3.67 1.89
C TYR A 49 -8.30 4.95 2.55
N ILE A 50 -7.00 4.98 2.86
CA ILE A 50 -6.36 6.15 3.48
C ILE A 50 -6.42 7.37 2.54
N GLN A 51 -6.24 7.19 1.23
CA GLN A 51 -6.38 8.28 0.26
C GLN A 51 -7.79 8.91 0.31
N GLN A 52 -8.83 8.09 0.40
CA GLN A 52 -10.22 8.58 0.58
C GLN A 52 -10.38 9.32 1.92
N MET A 53 -9.77 8.81 2.99
CA MET A 53 -9.82 9.48 4.30
C MET A 53 -9.06 10.81 4.32
N LEU A 54 -7.94 10.92 3.60
CA LEU A 54 -7.23 12.19 3.42
C LEU A 54 -8.06 13.20 2.65
N GLN A 55 -8.80 12.75 1.62
CA GLN A 55 -9.72 13.60 0.88
C GLN A 55 -10.89 14.07 1.76
N ASN A 56 -11.51 13.16 2.52
CA ASN A 56 -12.57 13.49 3.46
C ASN A 56 -12.09 14.47 4.55
N TYR A 57 -10.86 14.30 5.04
CA TYR A 57 -10.25 15.21 6.01
C TYR A 57 -10.07 16.61 5.40
N LEU A 58 -9.54 16.69 4.16
CA LEU A 58 -9.40 17.96 3.44
C LEU A 58 -10.75 18.68 3.28
N ASN A 59 -11.80 17.96 2.90
CA ASN A 59 -13.13 18.53 2.67
C ASN A 59 -13.79 19.02 3.97
N SER A 60 -13.53 18.36 5.09
CA SER A 60 -14.15 18.70 6.38
C SER A 60 -13.37 19.72 7.21
N HIS A 61 -12.05 19.82 7.01
CA HIS A 61 -11.17 20.69 7.79
C HIS A 61 -10.54 21.82 6.97
N ASP A 62 -10.80 21.86 5.66
CA ASP A 62 -10.18 22.77 4.70
C ASP A 62 -8.63 22.72 4.71
N ALA A 63 -8.06 21.60 5.17
CA ALA A 63 -6.62 21.39 5.31
C ALA A 63 -6.31 19.89 5.32
N LEU A 64 -5.10 19.49 4.93
CA LEU A 64 -4.57 18.15 5.15
C LEU A 64 -4.06 18.01 6.60
N PRO A 65 -4.07 16.80 7.17
CA PRO A 65 -3.56 16.61 8.52
C PRO A 65 -2.02 16.75 8.52
N CYS A 66 -1.45 17.20 9.64
CA CYS A 66 -0.02 17.09 9.86
C CYS A 66 0.39 15.62 10.05
N PRO A 67 1.60 15.20 9.65
CA PRO A 67 2.13 13.91 10.06
C PRO A 67 2.20 13.81 11.59
N SER A 68 2.14 12.59 12.11
CA SER A 68 2.35 12.33 13.54
C SER A 68 3.82 12.01 13.84
N ASP A 69 4.20 12.15 15.11
CA ASP A 69 5.56 11.91 15.57
C ASP A 69 5.91 10.40 15.56
N PRO A 70 6.87 9.96 14.73
CA PRO A 70 7.29 8.56 14.71
C PRO A 70 8.10 8.12 15.93
N LYS A 71 8.64 9.05 16.72
CA LYS A 71 9.55 8.75 17.83
C LYS A 71 8.81 8.37 19.10
N LEU A 72 7.50 8.61 19.16
CA LEU A 72 6.66 8.23 20.28
C LEU A 72 6.40 6.71 20.28
N PRO A 73 6.44 6.05 21.45
CA PRO A 73 5.99 4.67 21.55
C PRO A 73 4.47 4.58 21.38
N SER A 74 3.97 3.44 20.94
CA SER A 74 2.53 3.17 20.73
C SER A 74 1.66 3.33 21.98
N THR A 75 2.26 3.25 23.17
CA THR A 75 1.61 3.49 24.45
C THR A 75 1.40 4.97 24.77
N ASP A 76 2.08 5.88 24.06
CA ASP A 76 1.91 7.32 24.25
C ASP A 76 0.53 7.76 23.72
N PRO A 77 -0.23 8.58 24.47
CA PRO A 77 -1.53 9.07 24.03
C PRO A 77 -1.45 9.86 22.71
N ASN A 78 -0.33 10.54 22.45
CA ASN A 78 -0.08 11.34 21.26
C ASN A 78 0.46 10.53 20.07
N PHE A 79 0.77 9.23 20.24
CA PHE A 79 1.15 8.38 19.12
C PHE A 79 0.01 8.29 18.10
N GLY A 80 0.28 8.59 16.83
CA GLY A 80 -0.74 8.67 15.77
C GLY A 80 -1.59 9.95 15.78
N VAL A 81 -1.25 10.96 16.58
CA VAL A 81 -1.90 12.28 16.57
C VAL A 81 -1.09 13.25 15.70
N ALA A 82 -1.78 13.99 14.84
CA ALA A 82 -1.19 14.96 13.92
C ALA A 82 -0.41 16.05 14.67
N ASN A 83 0.87 16.22 14.34
CA ASN A 83 1.73 17.24 14.93
C ASN A 83 2.86 17.63 13.97
N CYS A 84 2.70 18.73 13.23
CA CYS A 84 3.70 19.20 12.27
C CYS A 84 5.03 19.61 12.93
N ALA A 85 5.02 20.00 14.21
CA ALA A 85 6.23 20.41 14.92
C ALA A 85 7.09 19.21 15.37
N ALA A 86 6.46 18.03 15.50
CA ALA A 86 7.10 16.79 15.90
C ALA A 86 7.17 15.76 14.76
N ALA A 87 6.98 16.19 13.51
CA ALA A 87 7.22 15.34 12.36
C ALA A 87 8.66 14.79 12.40
N GLY A 88 8.83 13.50 12.12
CA GLY A 88 10.11 12.81 12.30
C GLY A 88 11.21 13.32 11.41
N LEU A 89 10.85 13.81 10.22
CA LEU A 89 11.74 14.41 9.23
C LEU A 89 11.11 15.69 8.68
N ALA A 90 11.70 16.82 9.05
CA ALA A 90 11.42 18.13 8.46
C ALA A 90 12.74 18.91 8.45
N THR A 91 13.10 19.48 7.30
CA THR A 91 14.27 20.36 7.19
C THR A 91 13.83 21.81 7.13
N ASP A 92 14.55 22.66 7.85
CA ASP A 92 14.38 24.11 7.77
C ASP A 92 14.59 24.57 6.31
N GLY A 93 13.68 25.40 5.81
CA GLY A 93 13.70 25.88 4.42
C GLY A 93 13.00 24.98 3.39
N VAL A 94 12.54 23.79 3.77
CA VAL A 94 11.71 22.94 2.90
C VAL A 94 10.25 23.02 3.34
N ASN A 95 9.32 23.15 2.38
CA ASN A 95 7.88 23.24 2.64
C ASN A 95 7.23 21.87 2.94
N THR A 96 8.01 20.83 3.25
CA THR A 96 7.48 19.49 3.50
C THR A 96 7.80 19.02 4.91
N ALA A 97 6.96 18.13 5.42
CA ALA A 97 7.17 17.40 6.66
C ALA A 97 6.80 15.93 6.43
N GLU A 98 7.57 15.01 6.98
CA GLU A 98 7.32 13.57 6.97
C GLU A 98 7.30 13.01 8.39
N GLY A 99 6.36 12.11 8.63
CA GLY A 99 6.22 11.36 9.87
C GLY A 99 5.34 10.13 9.65
N LEU A 100 4.69 9.63 10.70
CA LEU A 100 3.71 8.56 10.54
C LEU A 100 2.35 9.11 10.13
N LEU A 101 1.56 8.28 9.47
CA LEU A 101 0.14 8.57 9.22
C LEU A 101 -0.58 8.91 10.54
N PRO A 102 -1.23 10.09 10.65
CA PRO A 102 -1.89 10.55 11.88
C PRO A 102 -3.27 9.89 12.07
N TYR A 103 -3.28 8.57 12.19
CA TYR A 103 -4.50 7.76 12.14
C TYR A 103 -5.51 8.11 13.24
N LYS A 104 -5.07 8.50 14.46
CA LYS A 104 -5.99 8.92 15.52
C LYS A 104 -6.68 10.23 15.16
N THR A 105 -5.95 11.21 14.63
CA THR A 105 -6.54 12.49 14.18
C THR A 105 -7.52 12.28 13.04
N MET A 106 -7.20 11.35 12.13
CA MET A 106 -8.07 11.00 11.00
C MET A 106 -9.21 10.04 11.36
N LYS A 107 -9.26 9.55 12.60
CA LYS A 107 -10.22 8.53 13.08
C LYS A 107 -10.20 7.25 12.24
N ILE A 108 -8.99 6.86 11.82
CA ILE A 108 -8.72 5.60 11.14
C ILE A 108 -8.32 4.57 12.19
N ASP A 109 -8.80 3.34 12.02
CA ASP A 109 -8.38 2.23 12.87
C ASP A 109 -6.87 2.00 12.73
N PRO A 110 -6.12 1.83 13.85
CA PRO A 110 -4.67 1.65 13.82
C PRO A 110 -4.21 0.52 12.90
N GLU A 111 -5.04 -0.50 12.67
CA GLU A 111 -4.71 -1.61 11.77
C GLU A 111 -4.43 -1.14 10.33
N PHE A 112 -5.11 -0.10 9.85
CA PHE A 112 -4.89 0.45 8.51
C PHE A 112 -3.62 1.30 8.43
N ALA A 113 -3.16 1.84 9.57
CA ALA A 113 -1.93 2.62 9.66
C ALA A 113 -0.68 1.74 9.82
N GLU A 114 -0.86 0.46 10.13
CA GLU A 114 0.19 -0.55 10.16
C GLU A 114 0.32 -1.27 8.82
N SER A 115 1.55 -1.64 8.50
CA SER A 115 1.85 -2.56 7.40
C SER A 115 1.21 -3.94 7.65
N PRO A 116 0.64 -4.61 6.62
CA PRO A 116 0.14 -5.99 6.74
C PRO A 116 1.18 -7.00 7.22
N TRP A 117 2.46 -6.74 6.98
CA TRP A 117 3.58 -7.56 7.46
C TRP A 117 3.92 -7.35 8.94
N LYS A 118 3.20 -6.46 9.64
CA LYS A 118 3.40 -6.12 11.06
C LYS A 118 4.85 -5.72 11.39
N ASN A 119 5.48 -5.05 10.43
CA ASN A 119 6.88 -4.63 10.48
C ASN A 119 7.05 -3.12 10.67
N GLY A 120 5.97 -2.37 10.82
CA GLY A 120 5.99 -0.94 11.13
C GLY A 120 4.73 -0.19 10.66
N TYR A 121 4.72 1.12 10.89
CA TYR A 121 3.64 2.02 10.49
C TYR A 121 3.95 2.72 9.16
N LEU A 122 2.89 3.09 8.44
CA LEU A 122 2.95 3.81 7.17
C LEU A 122 3.47 5.24 7.36
N PHE A 123 4.33 5.68 6.44
CA PHE A 123 4.85 7.04 6.42
C PHE A 123 3.93 7.95 5.62
N TYR A 124 3.80 9.17 6.11
CA TYR A 124 3.01 10.22 5.50
C TYR A 124 3.84 11.49 5.46
N ALA A 125 4.06 11.98 4.25
CA ALA A 125 4.67 13.26 3.99
C ALA A 125 3.67 14.21 3.35
N VAL A 126 3.75 15.49 3.72
CA VAL A 126 2.83 16.51 3.25
C VAL A 126 3.54 17.84 3.04
N ASP A 127 3.05 18.63 2.09
CA ASP A 127 3.40 20.05 1.99
C ASP A 127 2.77 20.79 3.18
N LYS A 128 3.60 21.36 4.05
CA LYS A 128 3.22 22.10 5.27
C LYS A 128 2.26 23.25 4.97
N ARG A 129 2.25 23.81 3.76
CA ARG A 129 1.28 24.86 3.40
C ARG A 129 -0.12 24.29 3.31
N MET A 130 -0.27 23.02 2.94
CA MET A 130 -1.55 22.31 2.87
C MET A 130 -2.09 21.89 4.25
N THR A 131 -1.30 22.00 5.32
CA THR A 131 -1.76 21.67 6.69
C THR A 131 -2.27 22.89 7.45
N VAL A 132 -2.21 24.08 6.85
CA VAL A 132 -2.72 25.32 7.44
C VAL A 132 -4.25 25.32 7.42
N PRO A 133 -4.93 25.60 8.54
CA PRO A 133 -6.40 25.65 8.59
C PRO A 133 -6.99 26.61 7.54
N GLY A 134 -8.01 26.17 6.80
CA GLY A 134 -8.70 27.00 5.80
C GLY A 134 -8.00 27.11 4.45
N VAL A 135 -6.83 26.51 4.28
CA VAL A 135 -6.01 26.66 3.07
C VAL A 135 -6.72 26.17 1.80
N ALA A 136 -7.58 25.15 1.90
CA ALA A 136 -8.29 24.60 0.76
C ALA A 136 -9.26 25.62 0.11
N LYS A 137 -9.81 26.54 0.91
CA LYS A 137 -10.67 27.64 0.46
C LYS A 137 -9.85 28.70 -0.27
N GLN A 138 -8.64 29.00 0.21
CA GLN A 138 -7.74 29.97 -0.40
C GLN A 138 -7.33 29.57 -1.83
N TYR A 139 -7.12 28.28 -2.10
CA TYR A 139 -6.76 27.81 -3.44
C TYR A 139 -7.97 27.56 -4.36
N ALA A 140 -9.20 27.72 -3.86
CA ALA A 140 -10.40 27.67 -4.70
C ALA A 140 -10.50 28.85 -5.69
N SER A 141 -9.86 29.98 -5.38
CA SER A 141 -9.93 31.22 -6.16
C SER A 141 -8.93 31.29 -7.33
N GLY A 142 -8.44 30.15 -7.85
CA GLY A 142 -7.56 30.11 -9.02
C GLY A 142 -6.09 30.46 -8.76
N SER A 143 -5.64 30.43 -7.49
CA SER A 143 -4.24 30.64 -7.13
C SER A 143 -3.36 29.40 -7.42
N THR A 144 -2.06 29.59 -7.61
CA THR A 144 -1.09 28.49 -7.76
C THR A 144 -1.10 27.60 -6.52
N ILE A 145 -1.45 26.33 -6.69
CA ILE A 145 -1.55 25.40 -5.57
C ILE A 145 -0.15 24.90 -5.15
N PRO A 146 0.16 24.85 -3.85
CA PRO A 146 1.43 24.35 -3.35
C PRO A 146 1.53 22.85 -3.53
N GLY A 147 2.51 22.40 -4.29
CA GLY A 147 3.01 21.03 -4.27
C GLY A 147 4.53 21.08 -4.33
N SER A 148 5.20 20.42 -3.40
CA SER A 148 6.66 20.43 -3.29
C SER A 148 7.28 19.04 -3.18
N ILE A 149 6.44 18.00 -3.23
CA ILE A 149 6.89 16.61 -3.23
C ILE A 149 7.02 16.12 -4.67
N THR A 150 8.18 15.55 -4.97
CA THR A 150 8.45 14.90 -6.27
C THR A 150 8.25 13.40 -6.14
N VAL A 151 7.50 12.82 -7.08
CA VAL A 151 7.40 11.36 -7.23
C VAL A 151 7.93 11.00 -8.60
N ARG A 152 8.87 10.05 -8.65
CA ARG A 152 9.51 9.59 -9.89
C ARG A 152 9.24 8.12 -10.20
N ASP A 153 9.39 7.75 -11.47
CA ASP A 153 9.30 6.37 -11.94
C ASP A 153 10.64 5.62 -11.82
N ASP A 154 10.68 4.39 -12.35
CA ASP A 154 11.85 3.50 -12.38
C ASP A 154 13.02 4.01 -13.24
N LYS A 155 12.78 5.02 -14.09
CA LYS A 155 13.76 5.65 -14.98
C LYS A 155 14.19 7.03 -14.49
N ASN A 156 13.84 7.39 -13.26
CA ASN A 156 14.04 8.72 -12.66
C ASN A 156 13.27 9.86 -13.33
N ASN A 157 12.27 9.57 -14.17
CA ASN A 157 11.41 10.63 -14.70
C ASN A 157 10.38 11.04 -13.65
N PRO A 158 10.11 12.34 -13.48
CA PRO A 158 9.06 12.77 -12.57
C PRO A 158 7.68 12.33 -13.09
N ARG A 159 6.97 11.54 -12.29
CA ARG A 159 5.53 11.32 -12.45
C ARG A 159 4.75 12.56 -12.04
N THR A 160 5.25 13.27 -11.03
CA THR A 160 4.79 14.60 -10.62
C THR A 160 5.90 15.32 -9.84
N MET A 161 5.87 16.64 -9.88
CA MET A 161 6.70 17.52 -9.02
C MET A 161 5.84 18.38 -8.08
N GLN A 162 4.53 18.11 -8.06
CA GLN A 162 3.54 18.94 -7.39
C GLN A 162 2.62 18.11 -6.48
N ALA A 163 3.12 16.99 -5.97
CA ALA A 163 2.35 16.21 -5.01
C ALA A 163 2.13 17.03 -3.72
N LEU A 164 0.90 16.98 -3.20
CA LEU A 164 0.53 17.57 -1.93
C LEU A 164 0.97 16.71 -0.76
N TYR A 165 0.89 15.39 -0.95
CA TYR A 165 1.33 14.39 0.01
C TYR A 165 1.91 13.17 -0.70
N ALA A 166 2.71 12.42 0.02
CA ALA A 166 3.11 11.05 -0.32
C ALA A 166 2.80 10.13 0.88
N LEU A 167 2.22 8.98 0.59
CA LEU A 167 1.92 7.91 1.54
C LEU A 167 2.75 6.71 1.15
N VAL A 168 3.54 6.19 2.09
CA VAL A 168 4.55 5.17 1.82
C VAL A 168 4.35 3.98 2.76
N ASN A 169 4.27 2.79 2.17
CA ASN A 169 4.40 1.52 2.86
C ASN A 169 5.72 0.88 2.42
N LEU A 170 6.60 0.57 3.38
CA LEU A 170 7.98 0.10 3.16
C LEU A 170 8.09 -1.42 2.91
N GLY A 171 6.99 -2.02 2.43
CA GLY A 171 6.95 -3.41 1.99
C GLY A 171 7.21 -4.45 3.09
N PRO A 172 7.60 -5.69 2.73
CA PRO A 172 7.80 -6.82 3.64
C PRO A 172 9.06 -6.68 4.51
N GLU A 173 10.08 -6.01 4.00
CA GLU A 173 11.34 -5.79 4.72
C GLU A 173 11.16 -4.75 5.83
N GLY A 174 10.32 -3.74 5.60
CA GLY A 174 10.05 -2.66 6.54
C GLY A 174 11.30 -1.87 6.89
N HIS A 175 12.28 -1.81 5.98
CA HIS A 175 13.55 -1.15 6.23
C HIS A 175 13.33 0.34 6.43
N GLY A 176 13.80 0.88 7.57
CA GLY A 176 13.53 2.26 7.97
C GLY A 176 12.15 2.47 8.60
N ALA A 177 11.26 1.47 8.69
CA ALA A 177 9.96 1.67 9.32
C ALA A 177 10.10 1.89 10.83
N TYR A 178 9.30 2.79 11.40
CA TYR A 178 9.14 2.89 12.85
C TYR A 178 8.13 1.84 13.32
N THR A 179 8.48 1.15 14.39
CA THR A 179 7.60 0.19 15.06
C THR A 179 6.89 0.86 16.23
N GLY A 180 5.90 0.19 16.82
CA GLY A 180 5.21 0.69 18.02
C GLY A 180 6.10 0.86 19.26
N ASN A 181 7.40 0.56 19.18
CA ASN A 181 8.38 0.73 20.25
C ASN A 181 9.00 2.14 20.29
N GLY A 182 8.70 3.01 19.32
CA GLY A 182 9.19 4.40 19.29
C GLY A 182 10.44 4.59 18.42
N THR A 183 11.45 5.31 18.94
CA THR A 183 12.59 5.91 18.21
C THR A 183 13.43 5.00 17.31
N THR A 184 13.36 3.68 17.47
CA THR A 184 14.16 2.73 16.69
C THR A 184 13.50 2.42 15.35
N ARG A 185 14.24 2.64 14.26
CA ARG A 185 13.86 2.23 12.91
C ARG A 185 14.29 0.78 12.68
N ARG A 186 13.46 0.00 12.01
CA ARG A 186 13.72 -1.40 11.68
C ARG A 186 14.81 -1.50 10.60
N GLN A 187 15.76 -2.42 10.79
CA GLN A 187 16.73 -2.79 9.76
C GLN A 187 16.22 -4.03 9.00
N GLY A 188 15.67 -3.81 7.80
CA GLY A 188 15.33 -4.87 6.84
C GLY A 188 16.57 -5.39 6.11
N SER A 189 16.48 -6.59 5.53
CA SER A 189 17.65 -7.35 5.02
C SER A 189 17.88 -7.24 3.51
N ALA A 190 16.87 -6.85 2.74
CA ALA A 190 16.97 -6.58 1.30
C ALA A 190 16.58 -5.11 1.02
N ILE A 191 17.52 -4.34 0.46
CA ILE A 191 17.33 -2.92 0.19
C ILE A 191 17.91 -2.53 -1.16
N SER A 192 17.11 -1.91 -2.01
CA SER A 192 17.59 -1.17 -3.19
C SER A 192 17.83 0.30 -2.87
N SER A 193 18.60 0.98 -3.72
CA SER A 193 18.79 2.44 -3.61
C SER A 193 17.46 3.22 -3.66
N ASP A 194 16.45 2.68 -4.32
CA ASP A 194 15.13 3.30 -4.40
C ASP A 194 14.30 3.07 -3.12
N GLU A 195 14.46 1.94 -2.44
CA GLU A 195 13.86 1.71 -1.11
C GLU A 195 14.53 2.60 -0.06
N LEU A 196 15.86 2.79 -0.15
CA LEU A 196 16.58 3.74 0.70
C LEU A 196 16.10 5.19 0.51
N LEU A 197 15.75 5.55 -0.72
CA LEU A 197 15.18 6.86 -1.00
C LEU A 197 13.80 7.01 -0.35
N ASN A 198 12.92 6.02 -0.51
CA ASN A 198 11.56 6.05 0.04
C ASN A 198 11.51 6.04 1.58
N CYS A 199 12.49 5.43 2.24
CA CYS A 199 12.60 5.51 3.70
C CYS A 199 13.34 6.78 4.17
N HIS A 200 13.99 7.54 3.30
CA HIS A 200 14.94 8.60 3.68
C HIS A 200 15.95 8.11 4.73
N CYS A 201 16.56 6.96 4.44
CA CYS A 201 17.46 6.29 5.36
C CYS A 201 18.62 5.63 4.63
N ASP A 202 19.72 5.39 5.34
CA ASP A 202 20.84 4.62 4.84
C ASP A 202 20.62 3.12 5.05
N SER A 203 21.57 2.29 4.63
CA SER A 203 21.50 0.84 4.77
C SER A 203 21.47 0.32 6.21
N ASN A 204 21.71 1.19 7.19
CA ASN A 204 21.60 0.87 8.62
C ASN A 204 20.27 1.37 9.20
N ALA A 205 19.31 1.74 8.34
CA ALA A 205 18.06 2.39 8.72
C ALA A 205 18.25 3.72 9.46
N SER A 206 19.43 4.34 9.37
CA SER A 206 19.68 5.65 9.98
C SER A 206 19.12 6.75 9.07
N PRO A 207 18.41 7.76 9.59
CA PRO A 207 17.91 8.86 8.78
C PRO A 207 19.03 9.60 8.03
N THR A 208 18.77 9.90 6.75
CA THR A 208 19.63 10.76 5.92
C THR A 208 19.09 12.18 5.88
N PRO A 209 19.84 13.17 5.35
CA PRO A 209 19.29 14.49 5.06
C PRO A 209 18.01 14.38 4.24
N TYR A 210 16.94 14.98 4.72
CA TYR A 210 15.61 14.83 4.13
C TYR A 210 15.50 15.58 2.80
N ILE A 211 15.03 14.88 1.78
CA ILE A 211 14.67 15.39 0.46
C ILE A 211 13.26 14.90 0.12
N PRO A 212 12.33 15.74 -0.35
CA PRO A 212 10.95 15.31 -0.59
C PRO A 212 10.80 14.58 -1.95
N VAL A 213 11.52 13.47 -2.12
CA VAL A 213 11.57 12.71 -3.38
C VAL A 213 11.25 11.25 -3.09
N TYR A 214 10.23 10.71 -3.77
CA TYR A 214 9.79 9.33 -3.62
C TYR A 214 9.82 8.61 -4.97
N VAL A 215 10.00 7.29 -4.94
CA VAL A 215 9.96 6.40 -6.09
C VAL A 215 8.67 5.59 -6.08
N GLN A 216 7.89 5.71 -7.14
CA GLN A 216 6.74 4.86 -7.40
C GLN A 216 6.98 4.05 -8.68
N LYS A 217 7.15 2.75 -8.52
CA LYS A 217 7.31 1.80 -9.62
C LYS A 217 6.65 0.46 -9.30
N GLN A 218 6.64 -0.43 -10.28
CA GLN A 218 6.11 -1.78 -10.10
C GLN A 218 6.92 -2.55 -9.06
N TRP A 219 6.23 -3.44 -8.35
CA TRP A 219 6.85 -4.38 -7.43
C TRP A 219 7.83 -5.28 -8.19
N THR A 220 9.03 -5.44 -7.65
CA THR A 220 10.07 -6.31 -8.22
C THR A 220 10.75 -7.09 -7.09
N LYS A 221 11.58 -8.07 -7.43
CA LYS A 221 12.39 -8.82 -6.44
C LYS A 221 13.28 -7.93 -5.55
N LEU A 222 13.59 -6.71 -5.99
CA LEU A 222 14.50 -5.79 -5.28
C LEU A 222 13.80 -4.50 -4.84
N PHE A 223 12.49 -4.37 -5.07
CA PHE A 223 11.75 -3.16 -4.73
C PHE A 223 10.31 -3.52 -4.37
N HIS A 224 9.95 -3.28 -3.12
CA HIS A 224 8.69 -3.73 -2.54
C HIS A 224 7.89 -2.56 -1.93
N ASP A 225 8.44 -1.35 -1.96
CA ASP A 225 7.75 -0.19 -1.41
C ASP A 225 6.54 0.20 -2.27
N LEU A 226 5.47 0.57 -1.58
CA LEU A 226 4.26 1.09 -2.21
C LEU A 226 4.12 2.57 -1.87
N VAL A 227 4.14 3.41 -2.91
CA VAL A 227 3.94 4.85 -2.78
C VAL A 227 2.61 5.25 -3.42
N ARG A 228 1.81 6.03 -2.71
CA ARG A 228 0.64 6.74 -3.22
C ARG A 228 0.82 8.24 -3.01
N TYR A 229 0.29 9.04 -3.92
CA TYR A 229 0.34 10.49 -3.84
C TYR A 229 -0.92 11.06 -4.46
N ALA A 230 -1.16 12.35 -4.22
CA ALA A 230 -2.18 13.11 -4.94
C ALA A 230 -1.65 14.52 -5.22
N VAL A 231 -2.04 15.05 -6.37
CA VAL A 231 -1.96 16.49 -6.64
C VAL A 231 -3.29 17.14 -6.27
N TRP A 232 -3.35 18.47 -6.31
CA TRP A 232 -4.57 19.20 -5.99
C TRP A 232 -5.79 18.84 -6.82
N ALA A 233 -5.58 18.63 -8.13
CA ALA A 233 -6.65 18.25 -9.05
C ALA A 233 -7.34 16.94 -8.64
N ASP A 234 -6.57 15.99 -8.09
CA ASP A 234 -7.10 14.69 -7.64
C ASP A 234 -8.00 14.86 -6.40
N MET A 235 -7.65 15.78 -5.50
CA MET A 235 -8.31 15.94 -4.21
C MET A 235 -9.60 16.77 -4.28
N LYS A 236 -9.72 17.67 -5.27
CA LYS A 236 -10.85 18.61 -5.36
C LYS A 236 -12.07 18.14 -6.16
N ASN A 237 -12.00 16.99 -6.81
CA ASN A 237 -13.15 16.46 -7.55
C ASN A 237 -14.20 15.90 -6.57
N ASP A 238 -15.02 16.81 -6.03
CA ASP A 238 -16.13 16.60 -5.10
C ASP A 238 -17.37 15.93 -5.76
N THR A 239 -17.17 15.07 -6.77
CA THR A 239 -18.27 14.40 -7.51
C THR A 239 -18.11 12.89 -7.59
N LYS A 240 -17.44 12.27 -6.62
CA LYS A 240 -17.50 10.81 -6.43
C LYS A 240 -17.94 10.46 -5.02
N GLY A 241 -19.16 10.87 -4.67
CA GLY A 241 -19.95 10.06 -3.76
C GLY A 241 -20.05 8.65 -4.38
N SER A 242 -19.51 7.64 -3.69
CA SER A 242 -19.65 6.22 -4.06
C SER A 242 -19.30 5.88 -5.52
N GLY A 243 -18.01 5.93 -5.89
CA GLY A 243 -17.56 5.36 -7.16
C GLY A 243 -16.05 5.48 -7.35
N THR A 244 -15.37 4.34 -7.48
CA THR A 244 -14.01 4.12 -8.00
C THR A 244 -13.15 5.37 -8.23
N SER A 245 -12.25 5.68 -7.31
CA SER A 245 -11.12 6.57 -7.58
C SER A 245 -10.39 6.07 -8.83
N THR A 246 -10.22 6.92 -9.85
CA THR A 246 -9.30 6.62 -10.94
C THR A 246 -7.90 6.89 -10.41
N SER A 247 -7.36 5.96 -9.64
CA SER A 247 -5.91 5.81 -9.58
C SER A 247 -5.50 5.11 -10.88
N THR A 248 -4.66 5.75 -11.69
CA THR A 248 -3.91 5.01 -12.71
C THR A 248 -2.87 4.18 -11.96
N SER A 249 -3.33 3.10 -11.34
CA SER A 249 -2.49 2.02 -10.86
C SER A 249 -2.49 0.96 -11.96
N THR A 250 -1.38 0.84 -12.68
CA THR A 250 -1.15 -0.35 -13.48
C THR A 250 -0.86 -1.48 -12.49
N SER A 251 -1.87 -2.21 -12.05
CA SER A 251 -1.68 -3.45 -11.31
C SER A 251 -1.89 -4.61 -12.27
N THR A 252 -0.81 -5.27 -12.69
CA THR A 252 -0.92 -6.55 -13.40
C THR A 252 -1.13 -7.66 -12.36
N GLY A 253 -2.39 -7.82 -11.93
CA GLY A 253 -2.81 -8.94 -11.08
C GLY A 253 -3.51 -10.00 -11.92
N THR A 254 -3.00 -11.24 -11.91
CA THR A 254 -3.74 -12.40 -12.40
C THR A 254 -4.60 -12.91 -11.25
N SER A 255 -5.91 -12.70 -11.30
CA SER A 255 -6.85 -13.35 -10.37
C SER A 255 -7.75 -14.30 -11.14
N THR A 256 -7.83 -15.54 -10.67
CA THR A 256 -8.78 -16.54 -11.18
C THR A 256 -9.99 -16.51 -10.26
N GLY A 257 -11.08 -15.89 -10.71
CA GLY A 257 -12.34 -15.81 -9.96
C GLY A 257 -13.49 -16.31 -10.82
N THR A 258 -14.26 -17.27 -10.29
CA THR A 258 -15.55 -17.67 -10.87
C THR A 258 -16.63 -16.80 -10.22
N SER A 259 -17.33 -15.98 -10.99
CA SER A 259 -18.51 -15.26 -10.51
C SER A 259 -19.73 -15.61 -11.38
N THR A 260 -20.76 -16.12 -10.72
CA THR A 260 -22.11 -16.30 -11.28
C THR A 260 -22.92 -15.09 -10.83
N GLY A 261 -23.35 -14.23 -11.77
CA GLY A 261 -24.15 -13.06 -11.41
C GLY A 261 -24.57 -12.23 -12.62
N THR A 262 -25.88 -12.12 -12.80
CA THR A 262 -26.56 -11.41 -13.89
C THR A 262 -26.45 -9.89 -13.71
N SER A 263 -25.93 -9.17 -14.71
CA SER A 263 -26.10 -7.72 -14.81
C SER A 263 -26.29 -7.26 -16.26
N THR A 264 -27.34 -6.48 -16.47
CA THR A 264 -27.68 -5.74 -17.70
C THR A 264 -26.61 -4.67 -17.97
N GLY A 265 -25.80 -4.87 -19.01
CA GLY A 265 -24.70 -3.98 -19.38
C GLY A 265 -25.04 -3.02 -20.51
N THR A 266 -24.61 -1.76 -20.38
CA THR A 266 -24.23 -0.93 -21.52
C THR A 266 -22.71 -1.03 -21.63
N SER A 267 -22.23 -1.69 -22.68
CA SER A 267 -20.81 -1.91 -22.95
C SER A 267 -20.19 -0.71 -23.66
N THR A 268 -19.09 -0.20 -23.13
CA THR A 268 -18.07 0.46 -23.94
C THR A 268 -16.72 -0.14 -23.56
N GLY A 269 -16.22 -1.01 -24.43
CA GLY A 269 -14.88 -1.58 -24.33
C GLY A 269 -14.10 -1.33 -25.60
N THR A 270 -12.77 -1.23 -25.46
CA THR A 270 -11.84 -1.83 -26.41
C THR A 270 -10.71 -2.48 -25.62
N SER A 271 -10.68 -3.81 -25.68
CA SER A 271 -9.75 -4.75 -25.04
C SER A 271 -8.62 -5.16 -25.98
N THR A 272 -7.52 -5.73 -25.45
CA THR A 272 -7.05 -7.07 -25.91
C THR A 272 -5.99 -7.67 -24.98
N GLY A 273 -6.41 -8.69 -24.22
CA GLY A 273 -5.56 -9.79 -23.75
C GLY A 273 -5.91 -11.05 -24.54
N THR A 274 -4.94 -11.92 -24.77
CA THR A 274 -5.13 -13.22 -25.43
C THR A 274 -5.66 -14.22 -24.40
N SER A 275 -6.87 -14.75 -24.62
CA SER A 275 -7.42 -15.85 -23.83
C SER A 275 -7.92 -16.96 -24.76
N SER A 276 -7.34 -18.14 -24.64
CA SER A 276 -7.84 -19.39 -25.24
C SER A 276 -8.77 -20.08 -24.23
N GLY A 277 -10.07 -20.13 -24.54
CA GLY A 277 -11.05 -20.92 -23.78
C GLY A 277 -11.92 -21.74 -24.75
N THR A 278 -11.94 -23.06 -24.55
CA THR A 278 -12.82 -23.98 -25.30
C THR A 278 -14.15 -24.09 -24.56
N SER A 279 -15.29 -23.91 -25.24
CA SER A 279 -16.60 -24.21 -24.67
C SER A 279 -17.38 -25.12 -25.62
N SER A 280 -17.91 -26.20 -25.06
CA SER A 280 -18.83 -27.15 -25.70
C SER A 280 -20.22 -26.94 -25.10
N GLY A 281 -21.23 -26.75 -25.95
CA GLY A 281 -22.61 -26.53 -25.51
C GLY A 281 -23.62 -26.94 -26.59
N THR A 282 -24.39 -27.97 -26.27
CA THR A 282 -25.44 -28.62 -27.07
C THR A 282 -26.71 -27.77 -27.12
N SER A 283 -27.30 -27.53 -28.30
CA SER A 283 -28.58 -26.83 -28.45
C SER A 283 -29.75 -27.80 -28.64
N GLY A 284 -30.69 -27.80 -27.68
CA GLY A 284 -32.02 -28.39 -27.82
C GLY A 284 -32.96 -27.38 -28.48
N ALA A 285 -33.58 -27.76 -29.59
CA ALA A 285 -34.55 -26.94 -30.31
C ALA A 285 -35.96 -27.11 -29.72
N SER A 286 -36.62 -25.99 -29.44
CA SER A 286 -38.08 -25.95 -29.32
C SER A 286 -38.58 -24.65 -29.92
N THR A 287 -39.45 -24.74 -30.92
CA THR A 287 -40.69 -23.95 -31.03
C THR A 287 -41.52 -24.49 -32.19
N SER A 288 -42.79 -24.75 -31.85
CA SER A 288 -44.03 -24.37 -32.56
C SER A 288 -44.06 -24.35 -34.08
#